data_AF-A0A0M2UZB3-F1
#
_entry.id   AF-A0A0M2UZB3-F1
#
_cell.length_a   1.000
_cell.length_b   1.000
_cell.length_c   1.000
_cell.angle_alpha   90.00
_cell.angle_beta   90.00
_cell.angle_gamma   90.00
#
_symmetry.space_group_name_H-M   'P 1'
#
loop_
_entity.id
_entity.type
_entity.pdbx_description
1 polymer ?
#
loop_
_entity_poly.entity_id
_entity_poly.type
_entity_poly.pdbx_seq_one_letter_code
_entity_poly.pdbx_strand_id
1 'polypeptide(L)'
;MAVRYRKYFPQCKLIPCSGRPGKSYCPSDRPKRSNGEFKDCGVWCIEFFDDSKQWQSLTFKDIRNKTEAEKRLTLFISDRERGKLNLPRKKAILTLAEYAGVYLGFYKAAKENTRLAKERSIRTLVSYLGDYTLNKVTPFVIEKFRIDRREKDGVKDGSINDDVVILSHLFTTAIKAGILDKNPCKDIKRLKVAQTRDKVLTNEEVSLLFEKLHGKDRFMILTGLFTGMRLNEVLRLKWTDIDFAKGLITFTQSKTNKLVVMPLSSYLAKAFRNIRPLIPVTISLKAEK
;
A
#
# COMPACT_ATOMS: atom_id res chain seq x y z
N MET A 1 24.94 23.48 -28.09
CA MET A 1 24.59 22.66 -26.90
C MET A 1 25.78 22.65 -25.96
N ALA A 2 25.56 22.80 -24.65
CA ALA A 2 26.65 22.75 -23.67
C ALA A 2 26.91 21.29 -23.27
N VAL A 3 28.11 20.78 -23.56
CA VAL A 3 28.59 19.48 -23.07
C VAL A 3 29.65 19.77 -22.03
N ARG A 4 29.54 19.16 -20.86
CA ARG A 4 30.51 19.31 -19.77
C ARG A 4 31.15 17.96 -19.47
N TYR A 5 32.47 18.01 -19.32
CA TYR A 5 33.26 16.85 -18.93
C TYR A 5 33.44 16.88 -17.42
N ARG A 6 33.07 15.79 -16.75
CA ARG A 6 33.45 15.57 -15.35
C ARG A 6 34.10 14.20 -15.22
N LYS A 7 35.38 14.20 -14.83
CA LYS A 7 36.02 13.01 -14.31
C LYS A 7 35.60 12.89 -12.85
N TYR A 8 34.61 12.05 -12.56
CA TYR A 8 34.32 11.70 -11.18
C TYR A 8 35.34 10.66 -10.73
N PHE A 9 35.97 10.90 -9.59
CA PHE A 9 36.68 9.87 -8.83
C PHE A 9 35.74 9.35 -7.73
N PRO A 10 34.87 8.37 -8.00
CA PRO A 10 34.26 7.63 -6.91
C PRO A 10 35.34 6.69 -6.38
N GLN A 11 35.97 7.10 -5.27
CA GLN A 11 36.65 6.35 -4.18
C GLN A 11 37.54 5.16 -4.55
N CYS A 12 38.80 5.05 -4.11
CA CYS A 12 39.91 4.34 -4.81
C CYS A 12 40.36 2.92 -4.46
N LYS A 13 40.59 2.02 -5.46
CA LYS A 13 40.87 0.55 -5.35
C LYS A 13 42.09 0.32 -4.52
N LEU A 14 41.98 -0.61 -3.58
CA LEU A 14 43.01 -1.12 -2.68
C LEU A 14 44.24 -1.59 -3.46
N ILE A 15 45.12 -0.67 -3.85
CA ILE A 15 46.47 -0.98 -4.32
C ILE A 15 47.39 -0.90 -3.08
N PRO A 16 47.98 -2.02 -2.62
CA PRO A 16 48.94 -2.00 -1.52
C PRO A 16 50.21 -1.28 -1.98
N CYS A 17 50.47 -0.09 -1.45
CA CYS A 17 51.70 0.66 -1.68
C CYS A 17 52.44 0.80 -0.34
N SER A 18 53.72 0.44 -0.32
CA SER A 18 54.58 0.30 0.88
C SER A 18 55.07 1.61 1.49
N GLY A 19 54.60 2.77 1.01
CA GLY A 19 54.80 4.06 1.66
C GLY A 19 56.22 4.64 1.61
N ARG A 20 57.16 4.06 0.84
CA ARG A 20 58.49 4.66 0.60
C ARG A 20 58.54 5.36 -0.78
N PRO A 21 58.97 6.63 -0.85
CA PRO A 21 59.13 7.32 -2.14
C PRO A 21 60.20 6.60 -2.98
N GLY A 22 59.91 6.32 -4.25
CA GLY A 22 60.90 5.81 -5.22
C GLY A 22 60.79 4.34 -5.69
N LYS A 23 59.75 3.57 -5.33
CA LYS A 23 59.51 2.24 -5.96
C LYS A 23 58.16 2.15 -6.68
N SER A 24 58.28 2.11 -8.01
CA SER A 24 57.42 1.60 -9.11
C SER A 24 55.88 1.55 -9.07
N TYR A 25 55.16 1.88 -7.99
CA TYR A 25 53.70 1.69 -7.99
C TYR A 25 52.87 2.67 -7.12
N CYS A 26 53.25 3.95 -7.06
CA CYS A 26 52.49 4.96 -6.32
C CYS A 26 52.36 6.27 -7.15
N PRO A 27 51.14 6.71 -7.54
CA PRO A 27 50.93 7.99 -8.23
C PRO A 27 51.27 9.18 -7.33
N SER A 28 51.80 10.25 -7.94
CA SER A 28 52.29 11.47 -7.27
C SER A 28 51.21 12.27 -6.53
N ASP A 29 49.96 12.20 -6.98
CA ASP A 29 48.87 13.00 -6.45
C ASP A 29 47.96 12.18 -5.54
N ARG A 30 48.24 12.18 -4.22
CA ARG A 30 47.38 11.55 -3.20
C ARG A 30 46.87 12.57 -2.18
N PRO A 31 45.55 12.70 -1.96
CA PRO A 31 45.02 13.48 -0.85
C PRO A 31 45.30 12.78 0.50
N LYS A 32 45.58 13.56 1.54
CA LYS A 32 45.93 13.09 2.90
C LYS A 32 44.73 12.47 3.64
N ARG A 33 45.03 11.51 4.53
CA ARG A 33 44.07 10.70 5.31
C ARG A 33 43.35 11.50 6.39
N SER A 34 42.07 11.19 6.63
CA SER A 34 41.41 11.43 7.91
C SER A 34 41.25 10.13 8.72
N ASN A 35 40.70 9.03 8.16
CA ASN A 35 40.27 7.87 8.98
C ASN A 35 40.69 6.46 8.48
N GLY A 36 41.83 6.31 7.79
CA GLY A 36 42.52 4.99 7.71
C GLY A 36 42.01 3.91 6.73
N GLU A 37 40.87 4.02 6.06
CA GLU A 37 40.39 2.99 5.10
C GLU A 37 40.46 3.43 3.61
N PHE A 38 40.78 2.50 2.70
CA PHE A 38 40.87 2.69 1.23
C PHE A 38 39.66 2.06 0.48
N LYS A 39 39.28 2.53 -0.73
CA LYS A 39 38.02 2.14 -1.45
C LYS A 39 38.24 1.54 -2.86
N ASP A 40 37.51 1.83 -3.97
CA ASP A 40 37.62 1.20 -5.34
C ASP A 40 37.43 2.13 -6.62
N CYS A 41 38.46 2.66 -7.37
CA CYS A 41 38.41 3.94 -8.17
C CYS A 41 38.19 3.91 -9.71
N GLY A 42 37.37 4.87 -10.17
CA GLY A 42 37.59 5.73 -11.37
C GLY A 42 36.69 5.48 -12.60
N VAL A 43 35.59 6.25 -12.76
CA VAL A 43 34.65 6.13 -13.89
C VAL A 43 34.48 7.49 -14.57
N TRP A 44 34.66 7.55 -15.89
CA TRP A 44 34.39 8.77 -16.66
C TRP A 44 32.89 8.94 -16.89
N CYS A 45 32.37 10.15 -16.67
CA CYS A 45 31.00 10.48 -17.06
C CYS A 45 30.94 11.61 -18.08
N ILE A 46 30.00 11.48 -19.00
CA ILE A 46 29.67 12.50 -20.00
C ILE A 46 28.35 13.13 -19.57
N GLU A 47 28.36 14.43 -19.28
CA GLU A 47 27.16 15.21 -19.01
C GLU A 47 26.77 16.02 -20.24
N PHE A 48 25.55 15.81 -20.73
CA PHE A 48 25.04 16.55 -21.88
C PHE A 48 23.64 17.10 -21.63
N PHE A 49 23.31 18.16 -22.37
CA PHE A 49 22.00 18.79 -22.34
C PHE A 49 21.07 18.06 -23.30
N ASP A 50 20.03 17.44 -22.75
CA ASP A 50 18.96 16.79 -23.52
C ASP A 50 18.05 17.84 -24.17
N ASP A 51 17.27 17.46 -25.18
CA ASP A 51 16.35 18.35 -25.91
C ASP A 51 15.25 18.92 -24.98
N SER A 52 15.03 18.25 -23.84
CA SER A 52 14.19 18.71 -22.73
C SER A 52 14.86 19.77 -21.82
N LYS A 53 16.01 20.32 -22.19
CA LYS A 53 16.80 21.30 -21.43
C LYS A 53 17.19 20.85 -20.01
N GLN A 54 17.48 19.57 -19.84
CA GLN A 54 17.93 18.98 -18.57
C GLN A 54 19.31 18.34 -18.75
N TRP A 55 20.12 18.35 -17.70
CA TRP A 55 21.40 17.65 -17.67
C TRP A 55 21.17 16.15 -17.52
N GLN A 56 21.72 15.36 -18.44
CA GLN A 56 21.80 13.90 -18.32
C GLN A 56 23.26 13.48 -18.22
N SER A 57 23.55 12.51 -17.35
CA SER A 57 24.89 11.95 -17.14
C SER A 57 24.94 10.49 -17.54
N LEU A 58 25.92 10.14 -18.38
CA LEU A 58 26.21 8.75 -18.75
C LEU A 58 27.57 8.38 -18.20
N THR A 59 27.64 7.24 -17.50
CA THR A 59 28.88 6.74 -16.89
C THR A 59 29.41 5.55 -17.68
N PHE A 60 30.70 5.58 -18.00
CA PHE A 60 31.39 4.57 -18.78
C PHE A 60 32.46 3.90 -17.91
N LYS A 61 32.22 2.64 -17.54
CA LYS A 61 33.12 1.86 -16.68
C LYS A 61 34.36 1.33 -17.43
N ASP A 62 34.28 1.30 -18.76
CA ASP A 62 35.31 0.84 -19.70
C ASP A 62 36.37 1.91 -19.99
N ILE A 63 36.04 3.19 -19.82
CA ILE A 63 36.91 4.31 -20.20
C ILE A 63 37.86 4.65 -19.06
N ARG A 64 39.16 4.73 -19.37
CA ARG A 64 40.21 5.06 -18.37
C ARG A 64 40.89 6.39 -18.65
N ASN A 65 40.92 6.83 -19.91
CA ASN A 65 41.68 8.02 -20.34
C ASN A 65 40.78 9.13 -20.92
N LYS A 66 41.22 10.39 -20.82
CA LYS A 66 40.48 11.57 -21.34
C LYS A 66 40.23 11.46 -22.86
N THR A 67 41.24 11.03 -23.60
CA THR A 67 41.19 10.90 -25.06
C THR A 67 40.20 9.82 -25.53
N GLU A 68 40.03 8.75 -24.75
CA GLU A 68 39.01 7.72 -25.01
C GLU A 68 37.60 8.25 -24.74
N ALA A 69 37.44 9.05 -23.67
CA ALA A 69 36.18 9.72 -23.36
C ALA A 69 35.75 10.69 -24.49
N GLU A 70 36.70 11.45 -25.05
CA GLU A 70 36.47 12.34 -26.18
C GLU A 70 36.07 11.56 -27.45
N LYS A 71 36.78 10.47 -27.79
CA LYS A 71 36.41 9.61 -28.93
C LYS A 71 35.01 9.01 -28.78
N ARG A 72 34.67 8.53 -27.57
CA ARG A 72 33.35 7.95 -27.29
C ARG A 72 32.25 9.01 -27.38
N LEU A 73 32.50 10.24 -26.95
CA LEU A 73 31.57 11.36 -27.12
C LEU A 73 31.32 11.63 -28.60
N THR A 74 32.36 11.69 -29.43
CA THR A 74 32.20 11.91 -30.87
C THR A 74 31.34 10.83 -31.52
N LEU A 75 31.57 9.57 -31.15
CA LEU A 75 30.72 8.45 -31.58
C LEU A 75 29.29 8.61 -31.08
N PHE A 76 29.09 9.04 -29.83
CA PHE A 76 27.78 9.26 -29.23
C PHE A 76 27.00 10.39 -29.90
N ILE A 77 27.68 11.49 -30.26
CA ILE A 77 27.10 12.59 -31.03
C ILE A 77 26.70 12.09 -32.43
N SER A 78 27.57 11.31 -33.09
CA SER A 78 27.28 10.73 -34.40
C SER A 78 26.12 9.73 -34.36
N ASP A 79 26.04 8.87 -33.35
CA ASP A 79 24.94 7.91 -33.16
C ASP A 79 23.61 8.63 -32.86
N ARG A 80 23.67 9.81 -32.25
CA ARG A 80 22.50 10.66 -32.00
C ARG A 80 22.01 11.31 -33.28
N GLU A 81 22.90 11.90 -34.06
CA GLU A 81 22.57 12.48 -35.38
C GLU A 81 22.02 11.41 -36.34
N ARG A 82 22.51 10.18 -36.21
CA ARG A 82 22.04 9.01 -36.98
C ARG A 82 20.76 8.37 -36.42
N GLY A 83 20.21 8.89 -35.32
CA GLY A 83 18.99 8.37 -34.69
C GLY A 83 19.11 6.94 -34.13
N LYS A 84 20.33 6.41 -33.97
CA LYS A 84 20.61 5.04 -33.48
C LYS A 84 20.70 4.94 -31.96
N LEU A 85 20.64 6.07 -31.28
CA LEU A 85 20.64 6.11 -29.82
C LEU A 85 19.27 5.69 -29.27
N ASN A 86 19.17 4.41 -28.92
CA ASN A 86 18.13 3.89 -28.01
C ASN A 86 18.38 4.43 -26.60
N LEU A 87 18.25 5.75 -26.41
CA LEU A 87 18.08 6.33 -25.09
C LEU A 87 16.82 5.69 -24.49
N PRO A 88 16.82 5.29 -23.21
CA PRO A 88 15.61 4.77 -22.59
C PRO A 88 14.53 5.84 -22.70
N ARG A 89 13.60 5.65 -23.64
CA ARG A 89 12.43 6.51 -23.78
C ARG A 89 11.82 6.57 -22.38
N LYS A 90 11.67 7.77 -21.81
CA LYS A 90 10.89 7.95 -20.58
C LYS A 90 9.59 7.19 -20.81
N LYS A 91 9.36 6.09 -20.08
CA LYS A 91 8.00 5.57 -19.94
C LYS A 91 7.19 6.78 -19.49
N ALA A 92 6.17 7.17 -20.26
CA ALA A 92 5.28 8.23 -19.84
C ALA A 92 4.73 7.82 -18.48
N ILE A 93 5.16 8.53 -17.43
CA ILE A 93 4.77 8.19 -16.07
C ILE A 93 3.34 8.67 -15.94
N LEU A 94 2.43 7.71 -15.79
CA LEU A 94 1.00 7.96 -15.65
C LEU A 94 0.73 8.96 -14.52
N THR A 95 -0.33 9.73 -14.68
CA THR A 95 -0.88 10.52 -13.58
C THR A 95 -1.49 9.61 -12.52
N LEU A 96 -1.68 10.15 -11.31
CA LEU A 96 -2.34 9.40 -10.25
C LEU A 96 -3.78 9.06 -10.65
N ALA A 97 -4.48 9.95 -11.36
CA ALA A 97 -5.83 9.70 -11.87
C ALA A 97 -5.87 8.53 -12.87
N GLU A 98 -4.95 8.50 -13.82
CA GLU A 98 -4.86 7.42 -14.81
C GLU A 98 -4.54 6.08 -14.14
N TYR A 99 -3.54 6.07 -13.24
CA TYR A 99 -3.14 4.85 -12.56
C TYR A 99 -4.19 4.38 -11.54
N ALA A 100 -4.96 5.29 -10.94
CA ALA A 100 -6.08 4.96 -10.08
C ALA A 100 -7.14 4.13 -10.82
N GLY A 101 -7.41 4.41 -12.09
CA GLY A 101 -8.30 3.61 -12.94
C GLY A 101 -7.80 2.17 -13.11
N VAL A 102 -6.51 2.00 -13.40
CA VAL A 102 -5.86 0.68 -13.49
C VAL A 102 -5.92 -0.04 -12.13
N TYR A 103 -5.62 0.68 -11.06
CA TYR A 103 -5.65 0.15 -9.70
C TYR A 103 -7.03 -0.40 -9.31
N LEU A 104 -8.10 0.34 -9.59
CA LEU A 104 -9.47 -0.12 -9.35
C LEU A 104 -9.84 -1.34 -10.22
N GLY A 105 -9.24 -1.46 -11.40
CA GLY A 105 -9.36 -2.64 -12.27
C GLY A 105 -8.97 -3.96 -11.57
N PHE A 106 -7.94 -3.95 -10.73
CA PHE A 106 -7.51 -5.13 -9.97
C PHE A 106 -8.53 -5.60 -8.93
N TYR A 107 -9.45 -4.74 -8.51
CA TYR A 107 -10.44 -5.03 -7.46
C TYR A 107 -11.85 -5.26 -7.99
N LYS A 108 -12.04 -5.41 -9.32
CA LYS A 108 -13.36 -5.70 -9.91
C LYS A 108 -13.99 -6.98 -9.35
N ALA A 109 -13.19 -8.01 -9.06
CA ALA A 109 -13.65 -9.28 -8.49
C ALA A 109 -13.65 -9.30 -6.94
N ALA A 110 -13.30 -8.19 -6.29
CA ALA A 110 -13.31 -8.12 -4.83
C ALA A 110 -14.74 -8.06 -4.28
N LYS A 111 -14.90 -8.35 -2.98
CA LYS A 111 -16.18 -8.17 -2.27
C LYS A 111 -16.67 -6.73 -2.42
N GLU A 112 -17.97 -6.55 -2.64
CA GLU A 112 -18.59 -5.26 -2.94
C GLU A 112 -18.23 -4.16 -1.93
N ASN A 113 -18.35 -4.46 -0.62
CA ASN A 113 -17.98 -3.50 0.43
C ASN A 113 -16.51 -3.05 0.35
N THR A 114 -15.60 -3.96 0.00
CA THR A 114 -14.18 -3.65 -0.16
C THR A 114 -13.93 -2.80 -1.40
N ARG A 115 -14.63 -3.10 -2.51
CA ARG A 115 -14.58 -2.35 -3.75
C ARG A 115 -15.06 -0.91 -3.55
N LEU A 116 -16.26 -0.74 -2.97
CA LEU A 116 -16.85 0.57 -2.69
C LEU A 116 -16.01 1.42 -1.74
N ALA A 117 -15.46 0.81 -0.68
CA ALA A 117 -14.57 1.51 0.25
C ALA A 117 -13.32 2.04 -0.46
N LYS A 118 -12.66 1.21 -1.28
CA LYS A 118 -11.49 1.63 -2.06
C LYS A 118 -11.86 2.69 -3.10
N GLU A 119 -12.98 2.55 -3.78
CA GLU A 119 -13.44 3.51 -4.78
C GLU A 119 -13.68 4.90 -4.17
N ARG A 120 -14.28 4.96 -2.98
CA ARG A 120 -14.51 6.22 -2.24
C ARG A 120 -13.21 6.92 -1.89
N SER A 121 -12.25 6.20 -1.32
CA SER A 121 -10.94 6.78 -0.98
C SER A 121 -10.15 7.15 -2.23
N ILE A 122 -10.18 6.35 -3.29
CA ILE A 122 -9.50 6.70 -4.55
C ILE A 122 -10.10 7.95 -5.18
N ARG A 123 -11.43 8.09 -5.21
CA ARG A 123 -12.11 9.29 -5.71
C ARG A 123 -11.66 10.54 -4.95
N THR A 124 -11.51 10.43 -3.64
CA THR A 124 -10.98 11.49 -2.79
C THR A 124 -9.51 11.78 -3.11
N LEU A 125 -8.66 10.74 -3.22
CA LEU A 125 -7.25 10.93 -3.57
C LEU A 125 -7.09 11.60 -4.94
N VAL A 126 -7.92 11.24 -5.91
CA VAL A 126 -7.90 11.82 -7.25
C VAL A 126 -8.35 13.29 -7.24
N SER A 127 -9.31 13.69 -6.39
CA SER A 127 -9.72 15.11 -6.34
C SER A 127 -8.62 16.04 -5.85
N TYR A 128 -7.66 15.53 -5.07
CA TYR A 128 -6.55 16.32 -4.54
C TYR A 128 -5.23 16.12 -5.30
N LEU A 129 -4.95 14.88 -5.72
CA LEU A 129 -3.66 14.46 -6.26
C LEU A 129 -3.75 13.95 -7.70
N GLY A 130 -4.91 13.98 -8.33
CA GLY A 130 -5.18 13.37 -9.64
C GLY A 130 -4.23 13.86 -10.75
N ASP A 131 -3.96 15.16 -10.79
CA ASP A 131 -3.14 15.81 -11.81
C ASP A 131 -1.62 15.57 -11.62
N TYR A 132 -1.21 15.08 -10.46
CA TYR A 132 0.19 14.79 -10.20
C TYR A 132 0.60 13.51 -10.92
N THR A 133 1.72 13.58 -11.64
CA THR A 133 2.40 12.36 -12.11
C THR A 133 2.91 11.57 -10.92
N LEU A 134 2.88 10.23 -11.00
CA LEU A 134 3.23 9.35 -9.87
C LEU A 134 4.61 9.63 -9.27
N ASN A 135 5.58 10.10 -10.06
CA ASN A 135 6.92 10.46 -9.60
C ASN A 135 7.04 11.85 -8.94
N LYS A 136 6.03 12.70 -9.08
CA LYS A 136 5.98 14.06 -8.49
C LYS A 136 5.26 14.09 -7.16
N VAL A 137 4.61 12.99 -6.77
CA VAL A 137 4.04 12.83 -5.43
C VAL A 137 5.18 12.56 -4.45
N THR A 138 5.57 13.59 -3.71
CA THR A 138 6.59 13.51 -2.66
C THR A 138 5.93 13.41 -1.28
N PRO A 139 6.67 13.01 -0.22
CA PRO A 139 6.15 13.05 1.14
C PRO A 139 5.56 14.40 1.53
N PHE A 140 6.16 15.50 1.05
CA PHE A 140 5.64 16.87 1.27
C PHE A 140 4.24 17.07 0.68
N VAL A 141 4.00 16.58 -0.54
CA VAL A 141 2.68 16.67 -1.18
C VAL A 141 1.63 15.88 -0.39
N ILE A 142 2.03 14.73 0.17
CA ILE A 142 1.12 13.90 0.98
C ILE A 142 0.81 14.57 2.32
N GLU A 143 1.79 15.20 2.97
CA GLU A 143 1.55 16.00 4.18
C GLU A 143 0.61 17.17 3.90
N LYS A 144 0.81 17.88 2.78
CA LYS A 144 -0.10 18.94 2.34
C LYS A 144 -1.53 18.40 2.13
N PHE A 145 -1.68 17.26 1.48
CA PHE A 145 -2.98 16.59 1.32
C PHE A 145 -3.66 16.31 2.67
N ARG A 146 -2.91 15.88 3.70
CA ARG A 146 -3.49 15.62 5.03
C ARG A 146 -4.04 16.89 5.68
N ILE A 147 -3.33 18.00 5.54
CA ILE A 147 -3.76 19.32 6.04
C ILE A 147 -5.03 19.75 5.30
N ASP A 148 -4.99 19.75 3.96
CA ASP A 148 -6.13 20.14 3.12
C ASP A 148 -7.37 19.29 3.43
N ARG A 149 -7.19 17.96 3.57
CA ARG A 149 -8.27 17.01 3.87
C ARG A 149 -8.87 17.25 5.26
N ARG A 150 -8.06 17.64 6.25
CA ARG A 150 -8.54 17.99 7.59
C ARG A 150 -9.31 19.31 7.58
N GLU A 151 -8.77 20.34 6.93
CA GLU A 151 -9.33 21.70 6.97
C GLU A 151 -10.57 21.85 6.10
N LYS A 152 -10.58 21.30 4.88
CA LYS A 152 -11.68 21.47 3.92
C LYS A 152 -12.84 20.54 4.18
N ASP A 153 -12.55 19.29 4.53
CA ASP A 153 -13.57 18.25 4.66
C ASP A 153 -13.93 17.90 6.11
N GLY A 154 -13.20 18.45 7.09
CA GLY A 154 -13.47 18.24 8.51
C GLY A 154 -13.38 16.78 8.97
N VAL A 155 -12.63 15.94 8.24
CA VAL A 155 -12.59 14.50 8.52
C VAL A 155 -11.67 14.16 9.70
N LYS A 156 -11.99 13.07 10.39
CA LYS A 156 -11.19 12.55 11.50
C LYS A 156 -9.85 11.98 11.01
N ASP A 157 -8.85 12.05 11.87
CA ASP A 157 -7.49 11.53 11.63
C ASP A 157 -7.46 10.04 11.23
N GLY A 158 -8.42 9.24 11.71
CA GLY A 158 -8.58 7.84 11.29
C GLY A 158 -8.87 7.70 9.79
N SER A 159 -9.79 8.49 9.27
CA SER A 159 -10.14 8.48 7.84
C SER A 159 -8.97 8.94 6.97
N ILE A 160 -8.22 9.97 7.42
CA ILE A 160 -7.02 10.43 6.72
C ILE A 160 -5.95 9.33 6.69
N ASN A 161 -5.76 8.62 7.80
CA ASN A 161 -4.85 7.47 7.85
C ASN A 161 -5.27 6.36 6.88
N ASP A 162 -6.57 6.07 6.76
CA ASP A 162 -7.09 5.07 5.82
C ASP A 162 -6.84 5.48 4.35
N ASP A 163 -7.05 6.76 4.03
CA ASP A 163 -6.73 7.31 2.70
C ASP A 163 -5.23 7.16 2.37
N VAL A 164 -4.34 7.47 3.33
CA VAL A 164 -2.88 7.29 3.17
C VAL A 164 -2.49 5.82 3.04
N VAL A 165 -3.18 4.91 3.73
CA VAL A 165 -2.96 3.45 3.58
C VAL A 165 -3.30 2.99 2.17
N ILE A 166 -4.42 3.47 1.61
CA ILE A 166 -4.82 3.14 0.24
C ILE A 166 -3.86 3.74 -0.77
N LEU A 167 -3.43 4.99 -0.57
CA LEU A 167 -2.43 5.66 -1.40
C LEU A 167 -1.09 4.89 -1.38
N SER A 168 -0.63 4.47 -0.20
CA SER A 168 0.58 3.66 -0.05
C SER A 168 0.47 2.32 -0.77
N HIS A 169 -0.71 1.68 -0.74
CA HIS A 169 -0.95 0.45 -1.48
C HIS A 169 -0.92 0.69 -3.00
N LEU A 170 -1.49 1.81 -3.48
CA LEU A 170 -1.44 2.20 -4.89
C LEU A 170 0.00 2.39 -5.37
N PHE A 171 0.83 3.08 -4.59
CA PHE A 171 2.26 3.21 -4.92
C PHE A 171 3.01 1.87 -4.90
N THR A 172 2.68 1.00 -3.95
CA THR A 172 3.24 -0.36 -3.90
C THR A 172 2.88 -1.18 -5.15
N THR A 173 1.65 -1.06 -5.65
CA THR A 173 1.26 -1.70 -6.92
C THR A 173 1.98 -1.11 -8.12
N ALA A 174 2.22 0.21 -8.13
CA ALA A 174 2.98 0.87 -9.20
C ALA A 174 4.44 0.41 -9.24
N ILE A 175 5.04 0.17 -8.07
CA ILE A 175 6.40 -0.38 -7.96
C ILE A 175 6.46 -1.81 -8.47
N LYS A 176 5.49 -2.66 -8.08
CA LYS A 176 5.40 -4.03 -8.60
C LYS A 176 5.22 -4.09 -10.11
N ALA A 177 4.57 -3.08 -10.70
CA ALA A 177 4.42 -2.93 -12.14
C ALA A 177 5.67 -2.34 -12.83
N GLY A 178 6.74 -2.00 -12.08
CA GLY A 178 7.97 -1.40 -12.62
C GLY A 178 7.77 0.01 -13.16
N ILE A 179 6.80 0.76 -12.62
CA ILE A 179 6.52 2.17 -12.98
C ILE A 179 7.32 3.13 -12.08
N LEU A 180 7.51 2.76 -10.81
CA LEU A 180 8.23 3.53 -9.79
C LEU A 180 9.23 2.66 -9.05
N ASP A 181 10.29 3.28 -8.52
CA ASP A 181 11.31 2.58 -7.73
C ASP A 181 11.08 2.69 -6.22
N LYS A 182 10.37 3.73 -5.77
CA LYS A 182 10.22 4.07 -4.35
C LYS A 182 8.80 4.48 -4.01
N ASN A 183 8.35 4.12 -2.81
CA ASN A 183 7.04 4.49 -2.28
C ASN A 183 7.17 5.75 -1.42
N PRO A 184 6.57 6.89 -1.82
CA PRO A 184 6.65 8.14 -1.05
C PRO A 184 5.89 8.09 0.28
N CYS A 185 4.99 7.12 0.46
CA CYS A 185 4.21 6.97 1.70
C CYS A 185 4.94 6.17 2.80
N LYS A 186 6.11 5.58 2.51
CA LYS A 186 6.75 4.61 3.42
C LYS A 186 7.22 5.25 4.73
N ASP A 187 7.69 6.49 4.66
CA ASP A 187 8.25 7.21 5.81
C ASP A 187 7.23 8.14 6.49
N ILE A 188 5.97 8.13 6.04
CA ILE A 188 4.92 8.99 6.58
C ILE A 188 4.38 8.37 7.88
N LYS A 189 4.56 9.08 8.98
CA LYS A 189 4.05 8.68 10.29
C LYS A 189 2.52 8.80 10.32
N ARG A 190 1.84 7.78 10.82
CA ARG A 190 0.38 7.81 11.03
C ARG A 190 -0.01 8.90 12.02
N LEU A 191 -1.15 9.55 11.77
CA LEU A 191 -1.76 10.49 12.74
C LEU A 191 -2.15 9.71 14.00
N LYS A 192 -1.95 10.33 15.16
CA LYS A 192 -2.38 9.75 16.44
C LYS A 192 -3.90 9.82 16.52
N VAL A 193 -4.54 8.65 16.51
CA VAL A 193 -5.98 8.53 16.74
C VAL A 193 -6.18 8.12 18.19
N ALA A 194 -6.87 8.95 18.97
CA ALA A 194 -7.25 8.60 20.33
C ALA A 194 -8.15 7.35 20.28
N GLN A 195 -7.74 6.31 20.99
CA GLN A 195 -8.59 5.14 21.21
C GLN A 195 -9.66 5.53 22.21
N THR A 196 -10.87 5.80 21.73
CA THR A 196 -12.02 5.91 22.62
C THR A 196 -12.32 4.51 23.15
N ARG A 197 -12.53 4.37 24.46
CA ARG A 197 -13.02 3.09 24.99
C ARG A 197 -14.36 2.78 24.36
N ASP A 198 -14.52 1.56 23.88
CA ASP A 198 -15.83 1.07 23.46
C ASP A 198 -16.79 1.22 24.64
N LYS A 199 -17.90 1.93 24.43
CA LYS A 199 -18.93 2.06 25.45
C LYS A 199 -19.57 0.68 25.64
N VAL A 200 -19.38 0.11 26.82
CA VAL A 200 -20.08 -1.11 27.23
C VAL A 200 -21.40 -0.71 27.86
N LEU A 201 -22.48 -1.39 27.47
CA LEU A 201 -23.81 -1.15 28.02
C LEU A 201 -23.85 -1.51 29.50
N THR A 202 -24.47 -0.66 30.31
CA THR A 202 -24.74 -0.98 31.73
C THR A 202 -25.90 -1.97 31.84
N ASN A 203 -26.04 -2.64 32.99
CA ASN A 203 -27.17 -3.56 33.23
C ASN A 203 -28.53 -2.85 33.12
N GLU A 204 -28.60 -1.57 33.47
CA GLU A 204 -29.79 -0.72 33.34
C GLU A 204 -30.12 -0.45 31.87
N GLU A 205 -29.11 -0.08 31.06
CA GLU A 205 -29.28 0.12 29.61
C GLU A 205 -29.68 -1.19 28.91
N VAL A 206 -29.11 -2.31 29.32
CA VAL A 206 -29.50 -3.63 28.83
C VAL A 206 -30.96 -3.93 29.18
N SER A 207 -31.39 -3.66 30.41
CA SER A 207 -32.78 -3.85 30.84
C SER A 207 -33.73 -2.99 30.00
N LEU A 208 -33.37 -1.73 29.74
CA LEU A 208 -34.12 -0.83 28.86
C LEU A 208 -34.25 -1.37 27.43
N LEU A 209 -33.20 -2.00 26.89
CA LEU A 209 -33.26 -2.65 25.57
C LEU A 209 -34.28 -3.81 25.57
N PHE A 210 -34.35 -4.60 26.64
CA PHE A 210 -35.35 -5.68 26.75
C PHE A 210 -36.79 -5.15 26.84
N GLU A 211 -37.01 -3.97 27.42
CA GLU A 211 -38.34 -3.38 27.54
C GLU A 211 -38.80 -2.70 26.24
N LYS A 212 -37.92 -1.95 25.58
CA LYS A 212 -38.27 -1.10 24.44
C LYS A 212 -38.23 -1.81 23.09
N LEU A 213 -37.45 -2.88 22.96
CA LEU A 213 -37.32 -3.58 21.69
C LEU A 213 -38.41 -4.64 21.52
N HIS A 214 -39.03 -4.63 20.34
CA HIS A 214 -40.05 -5.59 19.93
C HIS A 214 -39.72 -6.19 18.55
N GLY A 215 -40.38 -7.30 18.22
CA GLY A 215 -40.28 -7.92 16.90
C GLY A 215 -38.87 -8.36 16.50
N LYS A 216 -38.51 -8.12 15.23
CA LYS A 216 -37.25 -8.58 14.61
C LYS A 216 -36.02 -7.88 15.19
N ASP A 217 -36.13 -6.61 15.55
CA ASP A 217 -35.00 -5.82 16.07
C ASP A 217 -34.55 -6.32 17.43
N ARG A 218 -35.53 -6.63 18.31
CA ARG A 218 -35.28 -7.30 19.59
C ARG A 218 -34.46 -8.57 19.39
N PHE A 219 -34.89 -9.40 18.46
CA PHE A 219 -34.23 -10.68 18.19
C PHE A 219 -32.78 -10.52 17.72
N MET A 220 -32.53 -9.61 16.78
CA MET A 220 -31.19 -9.35 16.25
C MET A 220 -30.24 -8.80 17.33
N ILE A 221 -30.72 -7.83 18.10
CA ILE A 221 -29.91 -7.18 19.15
C ILE A 221 -29.61 -8.16 20.28
N LEU A 222 -30.61 -8.93 20.74
CA LEU A 222 -30.40 -9.92 21.79
C LEU A 222 -29.48 -11.06 21.34
N THR A 223 -29.60 -11.51 20.09
CA THR A 223 -28.65 -12.49 19.54
C THR A 223 -27.24 -11.93 19.62
N GLY A 224 -27.01 -10.70 19.16
CA GLY A 224 -25.70 -10.03 19.29
C GLY A 224 -25.22 -9.89 20.73
N LEU A 225 -26.11 -9.55 21.66
CA LEU A 225 -25.79 -9.37 23.08
C LEU A 225 -25.36 -10.68 23.77
N PHE A 226 -26.10 -11.78 23.55
CA PHE A 226 -25.82 -13.06 24.20
C PHE A 226 -24.68 -13.85 23.56
N THR A 227 -24.44 -13.65 22.25
CA THR A 227 -23.47 -14.45 21.51
C THR A 227 -22.19 -13.67 21.20
N GLY A 228 -22.23 -12.33 21.18
CA GLY A 228 -21.12 -11.51 20.70
C GLY A 228 -20.88 -11.63 19.19
N MET A 229 -21.82 -12.21 18.42
CA MET A 229 -21.74 -12.30 16.97
C MET A 229 -21.75 -10.91 16.33
N ARG A 230 -21.03 -10.75 15.22
CA ARG A 230 -21.11 -9.50 14.43
C ARG A 230 -22.49 -9.39 13.80
N LEU A 231 -22.99 -8.16 13.61
CA LEU A 231 -24.30 -7.92 13.00
C LEU A 231 -24.50 -8.68 11.67
N ASN A 232 -23.51 -8.65 10.78
CA ASN A 232 -23.58 -9.38 9.51
C ASN A 232 -23.60 -10.91 9.66
N GLU A 233 -23.10 -11.45 10.76
CA GLU A 233 -23.17 -12.89 11.08
C GLU A 233 -24.58 -13.22 11.60
N VAL A 234 -25.14 -12.38 12.48
CA VAL A 234 -26.52 -12.51 12.97
C VAL A 234 -27.53 -12.46 11.82
N LEU A 235 -27.35 -11.52 10.89
CA LEU A 235 -28.23 -11.35 9.71
C LEU A 235 -28.18 -12.53 8.73
N ARG A 236 -27.11 -13.33 8.76
CA ARG A 236 -26.91 -14.48 7.86
C ARG A 236 -27.21 -15.82 8.52
N LEU A 237 -27.52 -15.81 9.82
CA LEU A 237 -27.78 -17.00 10.60
C LEU A 237 -29.01 -17.74 10.05
N LYS A 238 -28.87 -19.04 9.83
CA LYS A 238 -29.96 -19.90 9.35
C LYS A 238 -30.49 -20.77 10.50
N TRP A 239 -31.74 -21.22 10.38
CA TRP A 239 -32.31 -22.18 11.33
C TRP A 239 -31.54 -23.51 11.39
N THR A 240 -30.87 -23.90 10.29
CA THR A 240 -29.99 -25.08 10.21
C THR A 240 -28.72 -24.94 11.03
N ASP A 241 -28.32 -23.71 11.36
CA ASP A 241 -27.11 -23.42 12.11
C ASP A 241 -27.32 -23.57 13.62
N ILE A 242 -28.57 -23.77 14.06
CA ILE A 242 -28.97 -23.82 15.47
C ILE A 242 -29.37 -25.26 15.85
N ASP A 243 -28.56 -25.89 16.70
CA ASP A 243 -28.87 -27.18 17.30
C ASP A 243 -29.54 -26.95 18.67
N PHE A 244 -30.87 -27.05 18.69
CA PHE A 244 -31.67 -26.88 19.91
C PHE A 244 -31.54 -28.04 20.91
N ALA A 245 -31.10 -29.22 20.47
CA ALA A 245 -30.91 -30.37 21.34
C ALA A 245 -29.59 -30.26 22.10
N LYS A 246 -28.53 -29.84 21.40
CA LYS A 246 -27.20 -29.63 22.00
C LYS A 246 -27.03 -28.24 22.61
N GLY A 247 -27.94 -27.31 22.30
CA GLY A 247 -27.82 -25.91 22.74
C GLY A 247 -26.59 -25.24 22.12
N LEU A 248 -26.39 -25.41 20.81
CA LEU A 248 -25.24 -24.87 20.10
C LEU A 248 -25.67 -24.07 18.87
N ILE A 249 -24.92 -23.02 18.55
CA ILE A 249 -24.97 -22.31 17.27
C ILE A 249 -23.66 -22.58 16.54
N THR A 250 -23.76 -23.01 15.29
CA THR A 250 -22.62 -23.32 14.43
C THR A 250 -22.72 -22.54 13.12
N PHE A 251 -21.79 -21.61 12.88
CA PHE A 251 -21.78 -20.82 11.65
C PHE A 251 -20.36 -20.59 11.13
N THR A 252 -20.25 -20.28 9.84
CA THR A 252 -18.97 -19.96 9.21
C THR A 252 -18.77 -18.44 9.16
N GLN A 253 -17.67 -17.95 9.76
CA GLN A 253 -17.36 -16.52 9.76
C GLN A 253 -17.11 -15.99 8.34
N SER A 254 -17.83 -14.93 7.97
CA SER A 254 -17.77 -14.34 6.62
C SER A 254 -16.41 -13.73 6.24
N LYS A 255 -15.58 -13.34 7.23
CA LYS A 255 -14.29 -12.68 7.02
C LYS A 255 -13.13 -13.68 6.96
N THR A 256 -13.13 -14.68 7.82
CA THR A 256 -12.01 -15.63 8.00
C THR A 256 -12.31 -17.02 7.43
N ASN A 257 -13.55 -17.27 7.03
CA ASN A 257 -14.05 -18.57 6.57
C ASN A 257 -13.86 -19.71 7.58
N LYS A 258 -13.76 -19.37 8.87
CA LYS A 258 -13.61 -20.33 9.96
C LYS A 258 -14.98 -20.77 10.47
N LEU A 259 -15.13 -22.08 10.70
CA LEU A 259 -16.27 -22.62 11.42
C LEU A 259 -16.15 -22.25 12.90
N VAL A 260 -17.21 -21.66 13.45
CA VAL A 260 -17.29 -21.30 14.86
C VAL A 260 -18.50 -21.98 15.46
N VAL A 261 -18.27 -22.64 16.59
CA VAL A 261 -19.31 -23.26 17.41
C VAL A 261 -19.36 -22.49 18.73
N MET A 262 -20.56 -22.13 19.14
CA MET A 262 -20.77 -21.36 20.37
C MET A 262 -22.01 -21.85 21.13
N PRO A 263 -22.01 -21.72 22.47
CA PRO A 263 -23.15 -22.12 23.28
C PRO A 263 -24.35 -21.22 23.05
N LEU A 264 -25.54 -21.83 23.04
CA LEU A 264 -26.83 -21.16 22.98
C LEU A 264 -27.39 -21.04 24.39
N SER A 265 -27.59 -19.81 24.87
CA SER A 265 -28.21 -19.59 26.19
C SER A 265 -29.65 -20.11 26.20
N SER A 266 -30.11 -20.58 27.37
CA SER A 266 -31.48 -21.08 27.54
C SER A 266 -32.53 -20.01 27.24
N TYR A 267 -32.23 -18.74 27.54
CA TYR A 267 -33.05 -17.59 27.19
C TYR A 267 -33.17 -17.45 25.66
N LEU A 268 -32.04 -17.46 24.96
CA LEU A 268 -32.01 -17.27 23.51
C LEU A 268 -32.67 -18.47 22.80
N ALA A 269 -32.50 -19.69 23.31
CA ALA A 269 -33.19 -20.88 22.81
C ALA A 269 -34.72 -20.74 22.86
N LYS A 270 -35.28 -20.21 23.97
CA LYS A 270 -36.72 -19.92 24.09
C LYS A 270 -37.15 -18.85 23.08
N ALA A 271 -36.37 -17.78 22.96
CA ALA A 271 -36.65 -16.70 22.01
C ALA A 271 -36.66 -17.20 20.55
N PHE A 272 -35.68 -18.03 20.16
CA PHE A 272 -35.63 -18.67 18.85
C PHE A 272 -36.83 -19.58 18.59
N ARG A 273 -37.27 -20.37 19.59
CA ARG A 273 -38.45 -21.26 19.45
C ARG A 273 -39.74 -20.48 19.24
N ASN A 274 -39.92 -19.34 19.88
CA ASN A 274 -41.12 -18.52 19.75
C ASN A 274 -41.25 -17.83 18.38
N ILE A 275 -40.12 -17.60 17.70
CA ILE A 275 -40.07 -16.92 16.40
C ILE A 275 -39.98 -17.92 15.24
N ARG A 276 -39.51 -19.15 15.51
CA ARG A 276 -39.35 -20.18 14.50
C ARG A 276 -40.70 -20.39 13.80
N PRO A 277 -40.83 -20.09 12.49
CA PRO A 277 -42.03 -20.47 11.77
C PRO A 277 -42.16 -21.99 11.90
N LEU A 278 -43.36 -22.48 12.19
CA LEU A 278 -43.70 -23.90 12.17
C LEU A 278 -43.53 -24.39 10.72
N ILE A 279 -42.29 -24.62 10.29
CA ILE A 279 -42.01 -25.31 9.05
C ILE A 279 -42.37 -26.77 9.35
N PRO A 280 -43.35 -27.37 8.66
CA PRO A 280 -43.62 -28.78 8.84
C PRO A 280 -42.33 -29.53 8.52
N VAL A 281 -41.83 -30.25 9.51
CA VAL A 281 -40.73 -31.19 9.31
C VAL A 281 -41.28 -32.24 8.37
N THR A 282 -40.98 -32.15 7.07
CA THR A 282 -41.21 -33.25 6.16
C THR A 282 -40.26 -34.35 6.59
N ILE A 283 -40.77 -35.26 7.43
CA ILE A 283 -40.10 -36.50 7.80
C ILE A 283 -40.08 -37.32 6.51
N SER A 284 -39.02 -37.19 5.72
CA SER A 284 -38.69 -38.18 4.70
C SER A 284 -38.26 -39.45 5.43
N LEU A 285 -39.23 -40.27 5.84
CA LEU A 285 -39.02 -41.68 6.10
C LEU A 285 -38.51 -42.28 4.78
N LYS A 286 -37.21 -42.50 4.68
CA LYS A 286 -36.66 -43.43 3.69
C LYS A 286 -37.23 -44.80 4.03
N ALA A 287 -38.11 -45.30 3.18
CA ALA A 287 -38.47 -46.71 3.16
C ALA A 287 -37.22 -47.53 2.85
N GLU A 288 -36.77 -48.33 3.82
CA GLU A 288 -35.82 -49.41 3.59
C GLU A 288 -36.54 -50.52 2.81
N LYS A 289 -35.86 -51.02 1.78
CA LYS A 289 -36.15 -52.29 1.11
C LYS A 289 -35.25 -53.35 1.71
#